data_AF-A0A5J4SCQ7-F1
#
_entry.id   AF-A0A5J4SCQ7-F1
#
_cell.length_a   1.000
_cell.length_b   1.000
_cell.length_c   1.000
_cell.angle_alpha   90.00
_cell.angle_beta   90.00
_cell.angle_gamma   90.00
#
_symmetry.space_group_name_H-M   'P 1'
#
loop_
_entity.id
_entity.type
_entity.pdbx_description
1 polymer ?
#
loop_
_entity_poly.entity_id
_entity_poly.type
_entity_poly.pdbx_seq_one_letter_code
_entity_poly.pdbx_strand_id
1 'polypeptide(L)'
;MFKTEYIYELTDGNLSKKGYGSLLGCIAYFVRKYNWSKNIIASETVNSNYWSADDIKELAHLFFEWAITKRKFDYLNKIPESYLSYYFLQILISFVANRISEEQQKAGLSFEKCKELVAKVSKEKYFYKEVKGIAYLFNNSFENKDIKSDSEINSSLKHLSHYRIPESTKHYKSLVLMALEDIFNIVESPVALPKLFKTVFELFDQSSFTEIQNDAVYFEERQETDSPKYKSIIRNILVGISKEDAQIVSEYLFQSNGEASLSVLAEKYGLAKSTLHYKTESFKKKITENYIPDNEEDGINFLQNLSAALDELAK
;
A
#
# COMPACT_ATOMS: atom_id res chain seq x y z
N MET A 1 -20.85 0.87 27.42
CA MET A 1 -19.69 0.01 27.75
C MET A 1 -19.99 -1.40 27.31
N PHE A 2 -18.97 -2.19 26.96
CA PHE A 2 -19.17 -3.58 26.55
C PHE A 2 -19.65 -4.41 27.75
N LYS A 3 -20.63 -5.27 27.53
CA LYS A 3 -21.11 -6.17 28.57
C LYS A 3 -20.21 -7.38 28.67
N THR A 4 -19.83 -7.77 29.88
CA THR A 4 -18.91 -8.88 30.13
C THR A 4 -19.46 -10.21 29.63
N GLU A 5 -20.77 -10.46 29.83
CA GLU A 5 -21.49 -11.63 29.28
C GLU A 5 -21.20 -11.87 27.78
N TYR A 6 -21.28 -10.82 26.96
CA TYR A 6 -21.09 -10.93 25.51
C TYR A 6 -19.63 -10.96 25.06
N ILE A 7 -18.71 -10.49 25.92
CA ILE A 7 -17.27 -10.67 25.68
C ILE A 7 -16.91 -12.15 25.87
N TYR A 8 -17.43 -12.80 26.91
CA TYR A 8 -17.21 -14.24 27.11
C TYR A 8 -17.85 -15.08 26.01
N GLU A 9 -19.08 -14.77 25.58
CA GLU A 9 -19.69 -15.44 24.42
C GLU A 9 -18.82 -15.35 23.16
N LEU A 10 -18.17 -14.18 22.94
CA LEU A 10 -17.25 -13.99 21.81
C LEU A 10 -15.98 -14.84 21.96
N THR A 11 -15.35 -14.85 23.14
CA THR A 11 -14.11 -15.62 23.37
C THR A 11 -14.33 -17.13 23.33
N ASP A 12 -15.52 -17.58 23.71
CA ASP A 12 -15.90 -19.00 23.73
C ASP A 12 -16.39 -19.49 22.36
N GLY A 13 -16.44 -18.60 21.35
CA GLY A 13 -16.88 -18.93 19.99
C GLY A 13 -18.40 -19.11 19.85
N ASN A 14 -19.18 -18.78 20.88
CA ASN A 14 -20.63 -18.98 20.95
C ASN A 14 -21.41 -17.66 20.95
N LEU A 15 -21.01 -16.71 20.09
CA LEU A 15 -21.60 -15.37 20.07
C LEU A 15 -23.08 -15.40 19.66
N SER A 16 -23.96 -15.03 20.57
CA SER A 16 -25.39 -14.95 20.29
C SER A 16 -25.72 -13.77 19.35
N LYS A 17 -26.82 -13.84 18.60
CA LYS A 17 -27.31 -12.70 17.78
C LYS A 17 -27.51 -11.43 18.62
N LYS A 18 -27.98 -11.60 19.85
CA LYS A 18 -28.19 -10.50 20.81
C LYS A 18 -26.85 -9.93 21.29
N GLY A 19 -25.88 -10.78 21.59
CA GLY A 19 -24.52 -10.39 21.95
C GLY A 19 -23.84 -9.61 20.82
N TYR A 20 -23.87 -10.15 19.60
CA TYR A 20 -23.35 -9.47 18.41
C TYR A 20 -23.99 -8.10 18.20
N GLY A 21 -25.32 -7.99 18.26
CA GLY A 21 -26.01 -6.70 18.15
C GLY A 21 -25.61 -5.70 19.24
N SER A 22 -25.40 -6.16 20.47
CA SER A 22 -24.93 -5.31 21.57
C SER A 22 -23.48 -4.84 21.38
N LEU A 23 -22.61 -5.69 20.82
CA LEU A 23 -21.23 -5.32 20.49
C LEU A 23 -21.21 -4.28 19.37
N LEU A 24 -21.96 -4.49 18.30
CA LEU A 24 -22.11 -3.52 17.21
C LEU A 24 -22.63 -2.17 17.70
N GLY A 25 -23.67 -2.18 18.54
CA GLY A 25 -24.21 -0.95 19.12
C GLY A 25 -23.18 -0.18 19.95
N CYS A 26 -22.31 -0.88 20.69
CA CYS A 26 -21.22 -0.27 21.43
C CYS A 26 -20.14 0.30 20.50
N ILE A 27 -19.75 -0.43 19.45
CA ILE A 27 -18.79 0.05 18.45
C ILE A 27 -19.33 1.30 17.75
N ALA A 28 -20.60 1.29 17.31
CA ALA A 28 -21.26 2.45 16.72
C ALA A 28 -21.26 3.67 17.65
N TYR A 29 -21.51 3.46 18.94
CA TYR A 29 -21.43 4.51 19.94
C TYR A 29 -20.02 5.11 20.03
N PHE A 30 -18.96 4.28 20.03
CA PHE A 30 -17.59 4.77 20.12
C PHE A 30 -17.11 5.47 18.85
N VAL A 31 -17.49 4.97 17.67
CA VAL A 31 -17.27 5.64 16.39
C VAL A 31 -17.82 7.07 16.44
N ARG A 32 -19.07 7.24 16.91
CA ARG A 32 -19.70 8.57 17.05
C ARG A 32 -19.05 9.42 18.13
N LYS A 33 -18.72 8.83 19.28
CA LYS A 33 -18.12 9.53 20.42
C LYS A 33 -16.74 10.09 20.11
N TYR A 34 -15.92 9.34 19.38
CA TYR A 34 -14.55 9.71 19.05
C TYR A 34 -14.38 10.26 17.63
N ASN A 35 -15.48 10.40 16.87
CA ASN A 35 -15.51 10.90 15.51
C ASN A 35 -14.48 10.21 14.60
N TRP A 36 -14.43 8.86 14.64
CA TRP A 36 -13.48 8.10 13.84
C TRP A 36 -13.77 8.25 12.34
N SER A 37 -12.71 8.44 11.55
CA SER A 37 -12.80 8.55 10.09
C SER A 37 -13.24 7.21 9.48
N LYS A 38 -14.09 7.26 8.45
CA LYS A 38 -14.53 6.06 7.71
C LYS A 38 -13.37 5.38 6.96
N ASN A 39 -12.29 6.09 6.67
CA ASN A 39 -11.12 5.52 5.96
C ASN A 39 -10.44 4.35 6.69
N ILE A 40 -10.81 4.07 7.96
CA ILE A 40 -10.31 2.91 8.71
C ILE A 40 -10.89 1.57 8.26
N ILE A 41 -11.95 1.57 7.43
CA ILE A 41 -12.49 0.38 6.78
C ILE A 41 -12.04 0.35 5.32
N ALA A 42 -11.70 -0.84 4.81
CA ALA A 42 -11.03 -1.02 3.52
C ALA A 42 -11.99 -1.00 2.32
N SER A 43 -13.30 -0.91 2.55
CA SER A 43 -14.26 -0.87 1.46
C SER A 43 -14.12 0.41 0.63
N GLU A 44 -13.85 0.23 -0.66
CA GLU A 44 -13.82 1.23 -1.74
C GLU A 44 -15.17 1.96 -1.95
N THR A 45 -16.06 1.96 -0.95
CA THR A 45 -17.34 2.65 -0.98
C THR A 45 -17.15 4.15 -0.78
N VAL A 46 -16.63 4.78 -1.84
CA VAL A 46 -17.00 6.09 -2.39
C VAL A 46 -17.47 7.12 -1.34
N ASN A 47 -16.55 8.03 -0.99
CA ASN A 47 -16.79 9.47 -0.73
C ASN A 47 -17.87 9.89 0.29
N SER A 48 -18.41 9.01 1.15
CA SER A 48 -19.31 9.43 2.23
C SER A 48 -18.55 9.64 3.54
N ASN A 49 -18.61 10.85 4.10
CA ASN A 49 -18.13 11.12 5.48
C ASN A 49 -19.05 10.51 6.57
N TYR A 50 -20.13 9.83 6.16
CA TYR A 50 -21.16 9.31 7.04
C TYR A 50 -21.07 7.79 7.14
N TRP A 51 -21.11 7.29 8.37
CA TRP A 51 -21.11 5.87 8.71
C TRP A 51 -22.48 5.23 8.48
N SER A 52 -22.51 4.17 7.66
CA SER A 52 -23.66 3.31 7.47
C SER A 52 -23.71 2.19 8.53
N ALA A 53 -24.85 1.49 8.64
CA ALA A 53 -24.95 0.33 9.52
C ALA A 53 -24.07 -0.84 9.05
N ASP A 54 -23.83 -0.97 7.75
CA ASP A 54 -22.98 -2.01 7.18
C ASP A 54 -21.49 -1.66 7.38
N ASP A 55 -21.12 -0.38 7.31
CA ASP A 55 -19.77 0.11 7.62
C ASP A 55 -19.36 -0.25 9.06
N ILE A 56 -20.30 -0.15 10.01
CA ILE A 56 -20.07 -0.54 11.41
C ILE A 56 -19.88 -2.05 11.56
N LYS A 57 -20.62 -2.86 10.79
CA LYS A 57 -20.43 -4.32 10.79
C LYS A 57 -19.07 -4.69 10.23
N GLU A 58 -18.67 -4.06 9.13
CA GLU A 58 -17.36 -4.26 8.53
C GLU A 58 -16.24 -3.90 9.51
N LEU A 59 -16.32 -2.72 10.15
CA LEU A 59 -15.36 -2.32 11.18
C LEU A 59 -15.27 -3.35 12.31
N ALA A 60 -16.41 -3.86 12.78
CA ALA A 60 -16.46 -4.86 13.82
C ALA A 60 -15.83 -6.19 13.38
N HIS A 61 -16.08 -6.63 12.15
CA HIS A 61 -15.47 -7.84 11.59
C HIS A 61 -13.95 -7.71 11.46
N LEU A 62 -13.46 -6.60 10.89
CA LEU A 62 -12.03 -6.32 10.79
C LEU A 62 -11.37 -6.27 12.17
N PHE A 63 -12.06 -5.68 13.16
CA PHE A 63 -11.60 -5.68 14.54
C PHE A 63 -11.49 -7.10 15.11
N PHE A 64 -12.51 -7.94 14.95
CA PHE A 64 -12.50 -9.31 15.46
C PHE A 64 -11.41 -10.16 14.79
N GLU A 65 -11.30 -10.08 13.46
CA GLU A 65 -10.27 -10.77 12.70
C GLU A 65 -8.86 -10.36 13.17
N TRP A 66 -8.60 -9.06 13.30
CA TRP A 66 -7.33 -8.53 13.80
C TRP A 66 -7.04 -9.01 15.22
N ALA A 67 -8.03 -8.96 16.12
CA ALA A 67 -7.88 -9.33 17.51
C ALA A 67 -7.60 -10.84 17.68
N ILE A 68 -8.26 -11.69 16.87
CA ILE A 68 -8.01 -13.14 16.83
C ILE A 68 -6.63 -13.43 16.26
N THR A 69 -6.28 -12.85 15.10
CA THR A 69 -5.00 -13.07 14.42
C THR A 69 -3.81 -12.66 15.30
N LYS A 70 -3.94 -11.53 16.01
CA LYS A 70 -2.90 -11.03 16.93
C LYS A 70 -3.00 -11.63 18.34
N ARG A 71 -3.85 -12.64 18.56
CA ARG A 71 -4.05 -13.32 19.85
C ARG A 71 -4.30 -12.36 21.03
N LYS A 72 -5.06 -11.29 20.77
CA LYS A 72 -5.39 -10.27 21.78
C LYS A 72 -6.43 -10.74 22.79
N PHE A 73 -7.23 -11.75 22.42
CA PHE A 73 -8.26 -12.31 23.28
C PHE A 73 -7.74 -13.35 24.28
N ASP A 74 -6.59 -13.97 24.02
CA ASP A 74 -5.97 -15.00 24.90
C ASP A 74 -5.75 -14.52 26.34
N TYR A 75 -5.54 -13.21 26.53
CA TYR A 75 -5.28 -12.61 27.82
C TYR A 75 -6.55 -12.13 28.54
N LEU A 76 -7.70 -12.07 27.87
CA LEU A 76 -8.95 -11.58 28.45
C LEU A 76 -9.40 -12.42 29.65
N ASN A 77 -9.19 -13.74 29.58
CA ASN A 77 -9.57 -14.68 30.64
C ASN A 77 -8.74 -14.52 31.93
N LYS A 78 -7.62 -13.79 31.88
CA LYS A 78 -6.76 -13.52 33.04
C LYS A 78 -7.08 -12.20 33.74
N ILE A 79 -8.02 -11.42 33.19
CA ILE A 79 -8.34 -10.07 33.67
C ILE A 79 -9.52 -10.17 34.65
N PRO A 80 -9.49 -9.44 35.79
CA PRO A 80 -10.63 -9.39 36.68
C PRO A 80 -11.88 -8.86 35.95
N GLU A 81 -13.04 -9.44 36.22
CA GLU A 81 -14.29 -9.15 35.51
C GLU A 81 -14.65 -7.66 35.52
N SER A 82 -14.35 -6.95 36.62
CA SER A 82 -14.57 -5.52 36.78
C SER A 82 -13.78 -4.65 35.78
N TYR A 83 -12.66 -5.15 35.25
CA TYR A 83 -11.80 -4.45 34.28
C TYR A 83 -11.92 -4.99 32.86
N LEU A 84 -12.63 -6.11 32.66
CA LEU A 84 -12.72 -6.79 31.36
C LEU A 84 -13.28 -5.88 30.26
N SER A 85 -14.37 -5.16 30.55
CA SER A 85 -15.00 -4.23 29.60
C SER A 85 -14.06 -3.09 29.20
N TYR A 86 -13.30 -2.56 30.16
CA TYR A 86 -12.32 -1.51 29.92
C TYR A 86 -11.18 -2.01 29.05
N TYR A 87 -10.62 -3.18 29.36
CA TYR A 87 -9.53 -3.76 28.59
C TYR A 87 -9.96 -4.09 27.17
N PHE A 88 -11.16 -4.65 26.99
CA PHE A 88 -11.73 -4.90 25.67
C PHE A 88 -11.84 -3.62 24.83
N LEU A 89 -12.27 -2.51 25.44
CA LEU A 89 -12.25 -1.19 24.79
C LEU A 89 -10.83 -0.75 24.42
N GLN A 90 -9.82 -0.98 25.26
CA GLN A 90 -8.43 -0.66 24.93
C GLN A 90 -7.91 -1.45 23.72
N ILE A 91 -8.32 -2.72 23.57
CA ILE A 91 -7.98 -3.52 22.39
C ILE A 91 -8.61 -2.89 21.14
N LEU A 92 -9.87 -2.45 21.20
CA LEU A 92 -10.54 -1.76 20.09
C LEU A 92 -9.85 -0.43 19.74
N ILE A 93 -9.50 0.39 20.74
CA ILE A 93 -8.77 1.64 20.51
C ILE A 93 -7.42 1.36 19.85
N SER A 94 -6.71 0.33 20.29
CA SER A 94 -5.42 -0.09 19.72
C SER A 94 -5.56 -0.52 18.26
N PHE A 95 -6.63 -1.24 17.92
CA PHE A 95 -6.94 -1.61 16.55
C PHE A 95 -7.16 -0.38 15.66
N VAL A 96 -7.99 0.57 16.10
CA VAL A 96 -8.29 1.79 15.34
C VAL A 96 -7.04 2.64 15.17
N ALA A 97 -6.22 2.78 16.22
CA ALA A 97 -4.95 3.50 16.12
C ALA A 97 -4.00 2.86 15.11
N ASN A 98 -3.97 1.52 15.05
CA ASN A 98 -3.17 0.79 14.07
C ASN A 98 -3.68 1.07 12.64
N ARG A 99 -4.99 0.96 12.39
CA ARG A 99 -5.58 1.29 11.08
C ARG A 99 -5.34 2.73 10.64
N ILE A 100 -5.46 3.70 11.55
CA ILE A 100 -5.15 5.11 11.25
C ILE A 100 -3.67 5.26 10.88
N SER A 101 -2.78 4.55 11.57
CA SER A 101 -1.35 4.56 11.25
C SER A 101 -1.07 3.94 9.88
N GLU A 102 -1.69 2.81 9.54
CA GLU A 102 -1.58 2.16 8.22
C GLU A 102 -2.08 3.09 7.10
N GLU A 103 -3.22 3.76 7.30
CA GLU A 103 -3.75 4.72 6.33
C GLU A 103 -2.90 5.98 6.20
N GLN A 104 -2.36 6.51 7.31
CA GLN A 104 -1.39 7.60 7.26
C GLN A 104 -0.09 7.19 6.57
N GLN A 105 0.30 5.92 6.64
CA GLN A 105 1.46 5.40 5.92
C GLN A 105 1.17 5.31 4.41
N LYS A 106 -0.03 4.89 4.01
CA LYS A 106 -0.44 4.85 2.59
C LYS A 106 -0.62 6.25 1.98
N ALA A 107 -1.17 7.20 2.74
CA ALA A 107 -1.42 8.57 2.26
C ALA A 107 -0.22 9.53 2.45
N GLY A 108 0.81 9.14 3.20
CA GLY A 108 1.96 9.98 3.52
C GLY A 108 1.70 11.04 4.61
N LEU A 109 2.59 12.03 4.69
CA LEU A 109 2.50 13.11 5.69
C LEU A 109 1.32 14.04 5.38
N SER A 110 0.40 14.27 6.34
CA SER A 110 -0.75 15.16 6.10
C SER A 110 -0.32 16.58 5.68
N PHE A 111 -1.09 17.21 4.79
CA PHE A 111 -0.78 18.53 4.25
C PHE A 111 -0.61 19.59 5.34
N GLU A 112 -1.48 19.58 6.36
CA GLU A 112 -1.39 20.51 7.49
C GLU A 112 -0.11 20.31 8.30
N LYS A 113 0.29 19.05 8.54
CA LYS A 113 1.52 18.75 9.28
C LYS A 113 2.76 19.08 8.47
N CYS A 114 2.72 18.84 7.15
CA CYS A 114 3.76 19.26 6.22
C CYS A 114 3.95 20.78 6.26
N LYS A 115 2.85 21.54 6.18
CA LYS A 115 2.86 23.01 6.25
C LYS A 115 3.47 23.52 7.56
N GLU A 116 3.07 22.94 8.70
CA GLU A 116 3.62 23.31 10.01
C GLU A 116 5.13 23.05 10.09
N LEU A 117 5.58 21.88 9.62
CA LEU A 117 6.99 21.49 9.66
C LEU A 117 7.84 22.33 8.71
N VAL A 118 7.39 22.55 7.48
CA VAL A 118 8.08 23.43 6.52
C VAL A 118 8.17 24.84 7.08
N ALA A 119 7.09 25.40 7.63
CA ALA A 119 7.12 26.74 8.22
C ALA A 119 8.10 26.83 9.40
N LYS A 120 8.20 25.77 10.22
CA LYS A 120 9.13 25.72 11.36
C LYS A 120 10.59 25.62 10.90
N VAL A 121 10.90 24.70 10.00
CA VAL A 121 12.26 24.52 9.46
C VAL A 121 12.70 25.79 8.70
N SER A 122 11.79 26.40 7.94
CA SER A 122 12.10 27.59 7.18
C SER A 122 12.44 28.82 8.02
N LYS A 123 11.81 28.97 9.19
CA LYS A 123 12.15 30.03 10.15
C LYS A 123 13.50 29.80 10.84
N GLU A 124 13.93 28.55 10.96
CA GLU A 124 15.15 28.18 11.68
C GLU A 124 16.41 28.24 10.78
N LYS A 125 16.30 27.95 9.47
CA LYS A 125 17.46 27.69 8.60
C LYS A 125 17.62 28.58 7.37
N TYR A 126 16.57 29.24 6.87
CA TYR A 126 16.62 29.91 5.56
C TYR A 126 16.39 31.42 5.67
N PHE A 127 16.92 32.16 4.69
CA PHE A 127 16.70 33.60 4.61
C PHE A 127 15.28 33.88 4.11
N TYR A 128 14.57 34.75 4.83
CA TYR A 128 13.21 35.15 4.53
C TYR A 128 13.19 36.55 3.91
N LYS A 129 12.48 36.71 2.79
CA LYS A 129 12.18 38.02 2.23
C LYS A 129 10.76 38.07 1.69
N GLU A 130 10.06 39.15 2.01
CA GLU A 130 8.71 39.39 1.49
C GLU A 130 8.79 40.28 0.26
N VAL A 131 8.26 39.79 -0.87
CA VAL A 131 8.20 40.53 -2.12
C VAL A 131 6.74 40.54 -2.58
N LYS A 132 6.14 41.74 -2.66
CA LYS A 132 4.75 41.94 -3.07
C LYS A 132 3.72 41.13 -2.25
N GLY A 133 3.93 41.00 -0.94
CA GLY A 133 3.02 40.26 -0.04
C GLY A 133 3.20 38.74 -0.05
N ILE A 134 4.20 38.23 -0.78
CA ILE A 134 4.53 36.79 -0.84
C ILE A 134 5.88 36.57 -0.18
N ALA A 135 5.93 35.58 0.71
CA ALA A 135 7.14 35.13 1.39
C ALA A 135 7.99 34.24 0.47
N TYR A 136 9.25 34.62 0.23
CA TYR A 136 10.25 33.83 -0.48
C TYR A 136 11.34 33.36 0.47
N LEU A 137 11.86 32.17 0.20
CA LEU A 137 12.89 31.50 0.99
C LEU A 137 14.04 31.04 0.11
N PHE A 138 15.27 31.14 0.63
CA PHE A 138 16.47 30.62 -0.02
C PHE A 138 17.60 30.33 0.97
N ASN A 139 18.59 29.54 0.53
CA ASN A 139 19.78 29.18 1.30
C ASN A 139 20.70 30.37 1.59
N ASN A 140 20.76 31.33 0.66
CA ASN A 140 21.61 32.52 0.75
C ASN A 140 20.77 33.82 0.73
N SER A 141 21.38 34.95 1.04
CA SER A 141 20.76 36.26 0.81
C SER A 141 20.49 36.47 -0.68
N PHE A 142 19.30 36.98 -1.04
CA PHE A 142 18.87 37.13 -2.44
C PHE A 142 18.19 38.47 -2.73
N GLU A 143 18.27 38.89 -3.99
CA GLU A 143 17.63 40.07 -4.56
C GLU A 143 16.39 39.70 -5.38
N ASN A 144 15.56 40.70 -5.70
CA ASN A 144 14.30 40.46 -6.42
C ASN A 144 14.53 39.97 -7.87
N LYS A 145 15.73 40.21 -8.42
CA LYS A 145 16.15 39.76 -9.74
C LYS A 145 16.48 38.26 -9.80
N ASP A 146 16.69 37.63 -8.65
CA ASP A 146 17.09 36.22 -8.54
C ASP A 146 15.87 35.28 -8.53
N ILE A 147 14.64 35.83 -8.49
CA ILE A 147 13.39 35.06 -8.49
C ILE A 147 13.08 34.61 -9.92
N LYS A 148 13.22 33.31 -10.18
CA LYS A 148 12.86 32.68 -11.46
C LYS A 148 11.33 32.57 -11.63
N SER A 149 10.91 32.37 -12.87
CA SER A 149 9.50 32.14 -13.21
C SER A 149 9.02 30.77 -12.68
N ASP A 150 7.74 30.66 -12.33
CA ASP A 150 7.16 29.40 -11.83
C ASP A 150 7.32 28.24 -12.84
N SER A 151 7.36 28.52 -14.14
CA SER A 151 7.60 27.53 -15.20
C SER A 151 8.99 26.90 -15.13
N GLU A 152 10.03 27.70 -14.89
CA GLU A 152 11.41 27.23 -14.78
C GLU A 152 11.65 26.43 -13.50
N ILE A 153 10.98 26.83 -12.42
CA ILE A 153 11.00 26.10 -11.15
C ILE A 153 10.33 24.73 -11.34
N ASN A 154 9.17 24.67 -11.99
CA ASN A 154 8.46 23.40 -12.24
C ASN A 154 9.25 22.46 -13.17
N SER A 155 9.91 22.97 -14.21
CA SER A 155 10.72 22.13 -15.10
C SER A 155 11.92 21.53 -14.37
N SER A 156 12.52 22.30 -13.45
CA SER A 156 13.68 21.85 -12.67
C SER A 156 13.28 20.77 -11.65
N LEU A 157 12.07 20.89 -11.08
CA LEU A 157 11.55 19.95 -10.08
C LEU A 157 10.93 18.67 -10.67
N LYS A 158 10.67 18.61 -11.99
CA LYS A 158 9.99 17.48 -12.65
C LYS A 158 10.70 16.14 -12.48
N HIS A 159 12.02 16.17 -12.30
CA HIS A 159 12.85 14.98 -12.16
C HIS A 159 13.20 14.63 -10.72
N LEU A 160 12.66 15.37 -9.74
CA LEU A 160 12.90 15.09 -8.34
C LEU A 160 12.10 13.86 -7.92
N SER A 161 12.79 12.83 -7.45
CA SER A 161 12.16 11.61 -6.96
C SER A 161 11.40 11.85 -5.66
N HIS A 162 10.26 11.17 -5.51
CA HIS A 162 9.52 11.14 -4.25
C HIS A 162 10.39 10.54 -3.12
N TYR A 163 10.15 10.94 -1.88
CA TYR A 163 10.82 10.37 -0.72
C TYR A 163 10.01 9.20 -0.19
N ARG A 164 10.65 8.04 -0.08
CA ARG A 164 10.07 6.90 0.63
C ARG A 164 10.11 7.16 2.13
N ILE A 165 8.97 7.05 2.81
CA ILE A 165 8.87 7.18 4.27
C ILE A 165 8.85 5.77 4.88
N PRO A 166 9.95 5.28 5.49
CA PRO A 166 9.96 3.96 6.11
C PRO A 166 9.11 3.94 7.39
N GLU A 167 8.53 2.78 7.70
CA GLU A 167 7.63 2.52 8.85
C GLU A 167 8.24 2.91 10.22
N SER A 168 9.58 2.94 10.31
CA SER A 168 10.32 3.28 11.54
C SER A 168 10.46 4.80 11.77
N THR A 169 9.98 5.64 10.85
CA THR A 169 10.19 7.09 10.92
C THR A 169 9.32 7.73 11.99
N LYS A 170 9.93 8.05 13.14
CA LYS A 170 9.25 8.77 14.24
C LYS A 170 9.28 10.30 14.09
N HIS A 171 10.22 10.84 13.31
CA HIS A 171 10.47 12.28 13.23
C HIS A 171 10.59 12.76 11.78
N TYR A 172 9.52 13.36 11.28
CA TYR A 172 9.43 13.90 9.91
C TYR A 172 10.26 15.19 9.68
N LYS A 173 10.75 15.84 10.75
CA LYS A 173 11.51 17.10 10.63
C LYS A 173 12.77 16.94 9.78
N SER A 174 13.52 15.85 9.96
CA SER A 174 14.75 15.60 9.19
C SER A 174 14.47 15.31 7.73
N LEU A 175 13.38 14.60 7.43
CA LEU A 175 12.94 14.35 6.05
C LEU A 175 12.54 15.65 5.36
N VAL A 176 11.74 16.49 6.01
CA VAL A 176 11.34 17.82 5.47
C VAL A 176 12.56 18.71 5.20
N LEU A 177 13.58 18.63 6.05
CA LEU A 177 14.81 19.38 5.87
C LEU A 177 15.61 18.89 4.64
N MET A 178 15.72 17.58 4.42
CA MET A 178 16.32 17.03 3.20
C MET A 178 15.54 17.45 1.95
N ALA A 179 14.21 17.36 1.99
CA ALA A 179 13.35 17.79 0.89
C ALA A 179 13.54 19.27 0.53
N LEU A 180 13.67 20.15 1.53
CA LEU A 180 13.94 21.57 1.30
C LEU A 180 15.34 21.81 0.74
N GLU A 181 16.36 21.12 1.25
CA GLU A 181 17.73 21.22 0.74
C GLU A 181 17.82 20.77 -0.72
N ASP A 182 17.18 19.65 -1.08
CA ASP A 182 17.17 19.14 -2.45
C ASP A 182 16.41 20.06 -3.41
N ILE A 183 15.27 20.63 -3.00
CA ILE A 183 14.55 21.64 -3.78
C ILE A 183 15.45 22.86 -4.05
N PHE A 184 16.11 23.39 -3.02
CA PHE A 184 16.95 24.59 -3.19
C PHE A 184 18.22 24.31 -4.00
N ASN A 185 18.80 23.12 -3.88
CA ASN A 185 19.95 22.70 -4.68
C ASN A 185 19.62 22.55 -6.17
N ILE A 186 18.40 22.11 -6.50
CA ILE A 186 17.97 21.91 -7.89
C ILE A 186 17.52 23.21 -8.54
N VAL A 187 16.75 24.02 -7.80
CA VAL A 187 16.15 25.23 -8.34
C VAL A 187 17.16 26.38 -8.41
N GLU A 188 18.15 26.38 -7.51
CA GLU A 188 19.19 27.42 -7.35
C GLU A 188 18.62 28.85 -7.31
N SER A 189 17.36 29.00 -6.89
CA SER A 189 16.69 30.30 -6.81
C SER A 189 15.71 30.35 -5.63
N PRO A 190 15.33 31.55 -5.18
CA PRO A 190 14.35 31.71 -4.11
C PRO A 190 12.99 31.16 -4.52
N VAL A 191 12.33 30.44 -3.61
CA VAL A 191 11.01 29.81 -3.88
C VAL A 191 9.97 30.38 -2.92
N ALA A 192 8.76 30.62 -3.44
CA ALA A 192 7.64 31.10 -2.65
C ALA A 192 7.19 30.04 -1.62
N LEU A 193 6.94 30.45 -0.38
CA LEU A 193 6.52 29.57 0.71
C LEU A 193 5.25 28.75 0.40
N PRO A 194 4.18 29.30 -0.22
CA PRO A 194 3.02 28.50 -0.62
C PRO A 194 3.36 27.41 -1.62
N LYS A 195 4.30 27.68 -2.54
CA LYS A 195 4.75 26.73 -3.54
C LYS A 195 5.60 25.63 -2.89
N LEU A 196 6.47 25.98 -1.95
CA LEU A 196 7.23 25.01 -1.15
C LEU A 196 6.32 24.06 -0.39
N PHE A 197 5.22 24.52 0.22
CA PHE A 197 4.26 23.62 0.87
C PHE A 197 3.70 22.57 -0.08
N LYS A 198 3.32 23.00 -1.29
CA LYS A 198 2.74 22.11 -2.30
C LYS A 198 3.78 21.12 -2.81
N THR A 199 4.96 21.60 -3.20
CA THR A 199 6.04 20.77 -3.73
C THR A 199 6.57 19.77 -2.69
N VAL A 200 6.80 20.20 -1.45
CA VAL A 200 7.27 19.29 -0.39
C VAL A 200 6.21 18.25 -0.06
N PHE A 201 4.92 18.62 -0.07
CA PHE A 201 3.84 17.66 0.12
C PHE A 201 3.76 16.64 -1.03
N GLU A 202 3.84 17.08 -2.28
CA GLU A 202 3.89 16.21 -3.46
C GLU A 202 5.06 15.21 -3.35
N LEU A 203 6.25 15.66 -2.94
CA LEU A 203 7.41 14.77 -2.77
C LEU A 203 7.24 13.72 -1.66
N PHE A 204 6.35 13.94 -0.69
CA PHE A 204 6.04 12.97 0.37
C PHE A 204 4.80 12.13 0.06
N ASP A 205 4.15 12.34 -1.08
CA ASP A 205 3.03 11.51 -1.49
C ASP A 205 3.51 10.08 -1.73
N GLN A 206 3.05 9.16 -0.87
CA GLN A 206 3.40 7.75 -0.95
C GLN A 206 2.58 7.02 -2.02
N SER A 207 1.54 7.65 -2.60
CA SER A 207 0.72 7.08 -3.68
C SER A 207 1.55 6.64 -4.89
N SER A 208 2.62 7.39 -5.17
CA SER A 208 3.61 7.09 -6.21
C SER A 208 4.41 5.80 -5.96
N PHE A 209 4.45 5.31 -4.72
CA PHE A 209 5.06 4.04 -4.34
C PHE A 209 4.03 2.92 -4.12
N THR A 210 2.74 3.22 -4.20
CA THR A 210 1.65 2.24 -4.01
C THR A 210 1.42 1.38 -5.25
N GLU A 211 2.16 1.61 -6.34
CA GLU A 211 2.37 0.58 -7.35
C GLU A 211 3.39 -0.43 -6.81
N ILE A 212 2.87 -1.41 -6.05
CA ILE A 212 3.18 -2.85 -6.02
C ILE A 212 2.30 -3.41 -4.89
N GLN A 213 0.98 -3.45 -5.12
CA GLN A 213 0.01 -4.35 -4.48
C GLN A 213 -1.42 -4.19 -5.03
N ASN A 214 -1.57 -3.60 -6.21
CA ASN A 214 -2.77 -3.80 -6.99
C ASN A 214 -2.48 -4.94 -7.96
N ASP A 215 -3.06 -6.10 -7.68
CA ASP A 215 -3.58 -7.01 -8.73
C ASP A 215 -4.74 -6.31 -9.48
N ALA A 216 -4.53 -5.05 -9.89
CA ALA A 216 -5.24 -4.49 -11.00
C ALA A 216 -4.57 -5.09 -12.21
N VAL A 217 -5.26 -6.07 -12.80
CA VAL A 217 -5.01 -6.52 -14.15
C VAL A 217 -5.01 -5.30 -15.06
N TYR A 218 -3.83 -4.71 -15.25
CA TYR A 218 -3.55 -3.89 -16.40
C TYR A 218 -3.62 -4.85 -17.59
N PHE A 219 -4.80 -4.97 -18.17
CA PHE A 219 -4.90 -5.20 -19.61
C PHE A 219 -4.33 -3.96 -20.27
N GLU A 220 -2.99 -3.82 -20.25
CA GLU A 220 -2.34 -3.06 -21.30
C GLU A 220 -2.74 -3.74 -22.60
N GLU A 221 -3.32 -2.94 -23.51
CA GLU A 221 -3.61 -3.36 -24.86
C GLU A 221 -2.37 -4.07 -25.41
N ARG A 222 -2.56 -5.32 -25.86
CA ARG A 222 -1.53 -6.14 -26.49
C ARG A 222 -0.79 -5.30 -27.53
N GLN A 223 0.42 -4.86 -27.21
CA GLN A 223 1.41 -4.68 -28.25
C GLN A 223 2.01 -6.05 -28.51
N GLU A 224 1.62 -6.67 -29.62
CA GLU A 224 2.38 -7.76 -30.22
C GLU A 224 3.77 -7.22 -30.59
N THR A 225 4.65 -7.12 -29.60
CA THR A 225 6.07 -6.93 -29.83
C THR A 225 6.64 -8.32 -30.08
N ASP A 226 6.55 -8.75 -31.34
CA ASP A 226 7.23 -9.93 -31.86
C ASP A 226 8.76 -9.68 -31.85
N SER A 227 9.33 -9.57 -30.65
CA SER A 227 10.74 -9.25 -30.44
C SER A 227 11.58 -10.50 -30.71
N PRO A 228 12.47 -10.49 -31.71
CA PRO A 228 13.32 -11.64 -32.02
C PRO A 228 14.30 -11.98 -30.88
N LYS A 229 14.49 -11.10 -29.88
CA LYS A 229 15.37 -11.30 -28.72
C LYS A 229 14.98 -12.52 -27.89
N TYR A 230 13.68 -12.73 -27.66
CA TYR A 230 13.21 -13.76 -26.71
C TYR A 230 12.88 -15.11 -27.36
N LYS A 231 12.68 -15.16 -28.68
CA LYS A 231 12.24 -16.37 -29.40
C LYS A 231 13.15 -17.58 -29.20
N SER A 232 14.47 -17.39 -29.22
CA SER A 232 15.44 -18.49 -29.04
C SER A 232 15.45 -19.01 -27.60
N ILE A 233 15.37 -18.10 -26.63
CA ILE A 233 15.37 -18.40 -25.19
C ILE A 233 14.08 -19.13 -24.79
N ILE A 234 12.93 -18.62 -25.24
CA ILE A 234 11.62 -19.22 -25.00
C ILE A 234 11.55 -20.62 -25.61
N ARG A 235 12.03 -20.81 -26.85
CA ARG A 235 12.10 -22.16 -27.45
C ARG A 235 12.90 -23.12 -26.59
N ASN A 236 14.07 -22.71 -26.09
CA ASN A 236 14.91 -23.55 -25.22
C ASN A 236 14.19 -23.92 -23.91
N ILE A 237 13.45 -22.98 -23.31
CA ILE A 237 12.67 -23.23 -22.09
C ILE A 237 11.51 -24.21 -22.35
N LEU A 238 10.85 -24.09 -23.51
CA LEU A 238 9.73 -24.93 -23.91
C LEU A 238 10.15 -26.32 -24.43
N VAL A 239 11.44 -26.57 -24.67
CA VAL A 239 11.91 -27.90 -25.07
C VAL A 239 11.60 -28.93 -23.98
N GLY A 240 10.87 -29.98 -24.37
CA GLY A 240 10.54 -31.12 -23.52
C GLY A 240 9.38 -30.87 -22.56
N ILE A 241 8.59 -29.81 -22.76
CA ILE A 241 7.36 -29.56 -22.00
C ILE A 241 6.17 -30.17 -22.75
N SER A 242 5.38 -30.98 -22.05
CA SER A 242 4.16 -31.55 -22.61
C SER A 242 3.04 -30.50 -22.66
N LYS A 243 2.04 -30.72 -23.52
CA LYS A 243 0.85 -29.85 -23.61
C LYS A 243 0.11 -29.72 -22.28
N GLU A 244 -0.01 -30.81 -21.54
CA GLU A 244 -0.63 -30.85 -20.21
C GLU A 244 0.18 -30.07 -19.18
N ASP A 245 1.51 -30.17 -19.23
CA ASP A 245 2.40 -29.41 -18.34
C ASP A 245 2.39 -27.92 -18.66
N ALA A 246 2.29 -27.54 -19.93
CA ALA A 246 2.16 -26.14 -20.34
C ALA A 246 0.87 -25.50 -19.81
N GLN A 247 -0.25 -26.24 -19.85
CA GLN A 247 -1.51 -25.79 -19.25
C GLN A 247 -1.39 -25.60 -17.74
N ILE A 248 -0.82 -26.57 -17.02
CA ILE A 248 -0.63 -26.48 -15.56
C ILE A 248 0.25 -25.27 -15.19
N VAL A 249 1.33 -25.05 -15.94
CA VAL A 249 2.28 -23.96 -15.70
C VAL A 249 1.67 -22.60 -16.05
N SER A 250 0.92 -22.49 -17.16
CA SER A 250 0.19 -21.27 -17.54
C SER A 250 -0.83 -20.89 -16.45
N GLU A 251 -1.65 -21.84 -16.01
CA GLU A 251 -2.68 -21.59 -14.98
C GLU A 251 -2.08 -21.27 -13.60
N TYR A 252 -0.94 -21.87 -13.25
CA TYR A 252 -0.33 -21.66 -11.94
C TYR A 252 0.57 -20.42 -11.85
N LEU A 253 1.43 -20.19 -12.84
CA LEU A 253 2.42 -19.10 -12.81
C LEU A 253 1.89 -17.79 -13.38
N PHE A 254 1.05 -17.86 -14.41
CA PHE A 254 0.54 -16.69 -15.11
C PHE A 254 -0.94 -16.43 -14.82
N GLN A 255 -1.56 -17.26 -13.97
CA GLN A 255 -2.96 -17.14 -13.54
C GLN A 255 -3.93 -16.91 -14.70
N SER A 256 -3.66 -17.52 -15.86
CA SER A 256 -4.40 -17.28 -17.11
C SER A 256 -5.91 -17.55 -17.00
N ASN A 257 -6.33 -18.37 -16.02
CA ASN A 257 -7.72 -18.70 -15.72
C ASN A 257 -8.17 -18.31 -14.28
N GLY A 258 -7.47 -17.37 -13.63
CA GLY A 258 -7.75 -16.88 -12.27
C GLY A 258 -6.84 -17.46 -11.17
N GLU A 259 -6.95 -16.96 -9.93
CA GLU A 259 -6.15 -17.39 -8.78
C GLU A 259 -6.42 -18.86 -8.40
N ALA A 260 -5.73 -19.79 -9.04
CA ALA A 260 -5.86 -21.22 -8.78
C ALA A 260 -4.83 -21.68 -7.75
N SER A 261 -5.28 -22.04 -6.54
CA SER A 261 -4.41 -22.66 -5.55
C SER A 261 -3.88 -24.01 -6.05
N LEU A 262 -2.68 -24.41 -5.62
CA LEU A 262 -2.07 -25.72 -5.94
C LEU A 262 -3.02 -26.90 -5.64
N SER A 263 -3.91 -26.75 -4.65
CA SER A 263 -4.90 -27.78 -4.29
C SER A 263 -6.00 -27.90 -5.34
N VAL A 264 -6.49 -26.76 -5.88
CA VAL A 264 -7.52 -26.72 -6.92
C VAL A 264 -6.98 -27.27 -8.24
N LEU A 265 -5.73 -26.94 -8.60
CA LEU A 265 -5.08 -27.49 -9.80
C LEU A 265 -4.77 -28.99 -9.65
N ALA A 266 -4.38 -29.45 -8.47
CA ALA A 266 -4.16 -30.88 -8.20
C ALA A 266 -5.45 -31.70 -8.41
N GLU A 267 -6.59 -31.19 -7.94
CA GLU A 267 -7.90 -31.80 -8.17
C GLU A 267 -8.32 -31.75 -9.64
N LYS A 268 -8.13 -30.61 -10.31
CA LYS A 268 -8.49 -30.40 -11.73
C LYS A 268 -7.74 -31.34 -12.69
N TYR A 269 -6.44 -31.54 -12.46
CA TYR A 269 -5.59 -32.38 -13.31
C TYR A 269 -5.44 -33.81 -12.80
N GLY A 270 -6.08 -34.18 -11.67
CA GLY A 270 -5.98 -35.51 -11.09
C GLY A 270 -4.56 -35.88 -10.63
N LEU A 271 -3.75 -34.89 -10.23
CA LEU A 271 -2.34 -35.06 -9.86
C LEU A 271 -2.12 -34.88 -8.36
N ALA A 272 -1.13 -35.57 -7.80
CA ALA A 272 -0.70 -35.31 -6.44
C ALA A 272 -0.11 -33.88 -6.34
N LYS A 273 -0.40 -33.19 -5.23
CA LYS A 273 0.10 -31.84 -4.95
C LYS A 273 1.63 -31.73 -5.01
N SER A 274 2.34 -32.77 -4.56
CA SER A 274 3.81 -32.86 -4.64
C SER A 274 4.31 -32.92 -6.09
N THR A 275 3.61 -33.64 -6.97
CA THR A 275 3.93 -33.71 -8.40
C THR A 275 3.71 -32.37 -9.09
N LEU A 276 2.64 -31.67 -8.76
CA LEU A 276 2.34 -30.35 -9.33
C LEU A 276 3.37 -29.30 -8.86
N HIS A 277 3.73 -29.33 -7.58
CA HIS A 277 4.82 -28.50 -7.03
C HIS A 277 6.17 -28.81 -7.69
N TYR A 278 6.50 -30.08 -7.94
CA TYR A 278 7.73 -30.46 -8.63
C TYR A 278 7.76 -29.93 -10.06
N LYS A 279 6.66 -30.03 -10.80
CA LYS A 279 6.54 -29.55 -12.19
C LYS A 279 6.70 -28.02 -12.27
N THR A 280 6.06 -27.28 -11.37
CA THR A 280 6.11 -25.81 -11.38
C THR A 280 7.47 -25.28 -10.92
N GLU A 281 8.08 -25.88 -9.89
CA GLU A 281 9.44 -25.51 -9.46
C GLU A 281 10.50 -25.89 -10.50
N SER A 282 10.37 -27.06 -11.16
CA SER A 282 11.28 -27.43 -12.24
C SER A 282 11.20 -26.45 -13.42
N PHE A 283 10.01 -25.88 -13.69
CA PHE A 283 9.85 -24.88 -14.73
C PHE A 283 10.41 -23.51 -14.33
N LYS A 284 10.18 -23.05 -13.10
CA LYS A 284 10.82 -21.84 -12.55
C LYS A 284 12.34 -21.92 -12.64
N LYS A 285 12.90 -23.09 -12.29
CA LYS A 285 14.33 -23.34 -12.39
C LYS A 285 14.85 -23.22 -13.83
N LYS A 286 14.11 -23.76 -14.81
CA LYS A 286 14.45 -23.61 -16.24
C LYS A 286 14.45 -22.15 -16.67
N ILE A 287 13.50 -21.33 -16.20
CA ILE A 287 13.48 -19.89 -16.49
C ILE A 287 14.75 -19.22 -15.94
N THR A 288 15.07 -19.45 -14.67
CA THR A 288 16.23 -18.83 -14.02
C THR A 288 17.58 -19.29 -14.60
N GLU A 289 17.65 -20.50 -15.16
CA GLU A 289 18.87 -21.03 -15.78
C GLU A 289 19.08 -20.50 -17.22
N ASN A 290 18.02 -20.05 -17.90
CA ASN A 290 18.07 -19.65 -19.31
C ASN A 290 17.91 -18.14 -19.55
N TYR A 291 17.46 -17.38 -18.55
CA TYR A 291 17.21 -15.95 -18.71
C TYR A 291 17.49 -15.15 -17.42
N ILE A 292 18.22 -14.04 -17.58
CA ILE A 292 18.48 -13.03 -16.55
C ILE A 292 18.07 -11.68 -17.16
N PRO A 293 17.10 -10.95 -16.57
CA PRO A 293 16.62 -9.70 -17.14
C PRO A 293 17.65 -8.57 -16.97
N ASP A 294 17.79 -7.72 -17.99
CA ASP A 294 18.68 -6.55 -17.96
C ASP A 294 18.10 -5.41 -17.11
N ASN A 295 16.77 -5.27 -17.10
CA ASN A 295 15.99 -4.31 -16.31
C ASN A 295 14.54 -4.83 -16.13
N GLU A 296 13.72 -4.10 -15.38
CA GLU A 296 12.33 -4.48 -15.08
C GLU A 296 11.46 -4.62 -16.34
N GLU A 297 11.57 -3.67 -17.27
CA GLU A 297 10.83 -3.66 -18.54
C GLU A 297 11.22 -4.85 -19.46
N ASP A 298 12.49 -5.22 -19.50
CA ASP A 298 13.02 -6.40 -20.21
C ASP A 298 12.42 -7.69 -19.63
N GLY A 299 12.36 -7.79 -18.29
CA GLY A 299 11.78 -8.92 -17.59
C GLY A 299 10.27 -9.07 -17.82
N ILE A 300 9.51 -7.98 -17.80
CA ILE A 300 8.06 -7.98 -18.09
C ILE A 300 7.82 -8.44 -19.53
N ASN A 301 8.56 -7.87 -20.50
CA ASN A 301 8.44 -8.24 -21.91
C ASN A 301 8.78 -9.72 -22.16
N PHE A 302 9.80 -10.27 -21.48
CA PHE A 302 10.13 -11.68 -21.58
C PHE A 302 9.02 -12.58 -21.02
N LEU A 303 8.46 -12.26 -19.86
CA LEU A 303 7.40 -13.04 -19.22
C LEU A 303 6.09 -13.02 -20.04
N GLN A 304 5.73 -11.88 -20.64
CA GLN A 304 4.59 -11.78 -21.54
C GLN A 304 4.76 -12.67 -22.78
N ASN A 305 5.94 -12.67 -23.40
CA ASN A 305 6.23 -13.53 -24.54
C ASN A 305 6.29 -15.03 -24.17
N LEU A 306 6.80 -15.37 -22.99
CA LEU A 306 6.82 -16.74 -22.49
C LEU A 306 5.39 -17.26 -22.21
N SER A 307 4.54 -16.42 -21.63
CA SER A 307 3.12 -16.72 -21.40
C SER A 307 2.39 -17.01 -22.71
N ALA A 308 2.57 -16.13 -23.72
CA ALA A 308 1.97 -16.33 -25.05
C ALA A 308 2.43 -17.64 -25.71
N ALA A 309 3.71 -17.98 -25.60
CA ALA A 309 4.23 -19.22 -26.17
C ALA A 309 3.78 -20.48 -25.41
N LEU A 310 3.54 -20.39 -24.10
CA LEU A 310 2.91 -21.46 -23.32
C LEU A 310 1.45 -21.66 -23.72
N ASP A 311 0.70 -20.57 -23.93
CA ASP A 311 -0.69 -20.63 -24.40
C ASP A 311 -0.80 -21.21 -25.81
N GLU A 312 0.16 -20.94 -26.70
CA GLU A 312 0.25 -21.59 -28.01
C GLU A 312 0.55 -23.10 -27.89
N LEU A 313 1.43 -23.49 -26.96
CA LEU A 313 1.79 -24.90 -26.74
C LEU A 313 0.67 -25.68 -26.03
N ALA A 314 -0.14 -24.98 -25.24
CA ALA A 314 -1.30 -25.49 -24.51
C ALA A 314 -2.55 -25.70 -25.38
N LYS A 315 -2.62 -25.07 -26.57
CA LYS A 315 -3.70 -25.25 -27.56
C LYS A 315 -3.68 -26.61 -28.23
#